data_AF-X1N0G2-F1
#
_entry.id   AF-X1N0G2-F1
#
_cell.length_a   1.000
_cell.length_b   1.000
_cell.length_c   1.000
_cell.angle_alpha   90.00
_cell.angle_beta   90.00
_cell.angle_gamma   90.00
#
_symmetry.space_group_name_H-M   'P 1'
#
loop_
_entity.id
_entity.type
_entity.pdbx_description
1 polymer ?
#
loop_
_entity_poly.entity_id
_entity_poly.type
_entity_poly.pdbx_seq_one_letter_code
_entity_poly.pdbx_strand_id
1 'polypeptide(L)'
;MSLTSKERVRRALNHKEPDRIPIDCGGEISGICYKAYDNLVKKVGIKPAERKWADIVTGAVDIPEKVLKKFHVDTRYIWQKFANDHDPQWRGNNSFVDEWGVRYIKPKNCYYFEFENHPFEKAKINDLKKWNWPDT
;
A
#
# COMPACT_ATOMS: atom_id res chain seq x y z
N MET A 1 -24.22 -19.17 -16.44
CA MET A 1 -24.65 -17.98 -15.66
C MET A 1 -23.40 -17.32 -15.11
N SER A 2 -23.33 -15.98 -15.11
CA SER A 2 -22.20 -15.23 -14.56
C SER A 2 -22.30 -15.16 -13.03
N LEU A 3 -21.19 -15.40 -12.32
CA LEU A 3 -21.13 -15.29 -10.87
C LEU A 3 -20.83 -13.85 -10.43
N THR A 4 -21.30 -13.46 -9.25
CA THR A 4 -20.79 -12.25 -8.58
C THR A 4 -19.33 -12.44 -8.15
N SER A 5 -18.60 -11.36 -7.93
CA SER A 5 -17.22 -11.43 -7.40
C SER A 5 -17.12 -12.22 -6.08
N LYS A 6 -18.07 -12.01 -5.17
CA LYS A 6 -18.14 -12.75 -3.90
C LYS A 6 -18.35 -14.25 -4.10
N GLU A 7 -19.27 -14.64 -4.98
CA GLU A 7 -19.54 -16.05 -5.27
C GLU A 7 -18.35 -16.73 -5.96
N ARG A 8 -17.72 -16.02 -6.90
CA ARG A 8 -16.52 -16.47 -7.61
C ARG A 8 -15.39 -16.79 -6.65
N VAL A 9 -15.05 -15.85 -5.76
CA VAL A 9 -14.01 -16.04 -4.73
C VAL A 9 -14.39 -17.18 -3.79
N ARG A 10 -15.63 -17.22 -3.29
CA ARG A 10 -16.08 -18.30 -2.38
C ARG A 10 -16.00 -19.66 -3.03
N ARG A 11 -16.34 -19.81 -4.32
CA ARG A 11 -16.22 -21.10 -5.03
C ARG A 11 -14.77 -21.54 -5.14
N ALA A 12 -13.88 -20.65 -5.57
CA ALA A 12 -12.45 -20.94 -5.68
C ALA A 12 -11.87 -21.39 -4.33
N LEU A 13 -12.17 -20.67 -3.24
CA LEU A 13 -11.74 -21.04 -1.88
C LEU A 13 -12.31 -22.39 -1.40
N ASN A 14 -13.44 -22.83 -1.94
CA ASN A 14 -14.04 -24.14 -1.67
C ASN A 14 -13.62 -25.21 -2.69
N HIS A 15 -12.59 -24.95 -3.50
CA HIS A 15 -12.06 -25.87 -4.52
C HIS A 15 -13.13 -26.29 -5.55
N LYS A 16 -14.08 -25.39 -5.84
CA LYS A 16 -15.12 -25.55 -6.87
C LYS A 16 -14.82 -24.64 -8.05
N GLU A 17 -15.05 -25.13 -9.26
CA GLU A 17 -14.81 -24.36 -10.48
C GLU A 17 -15.68 -23.09 -10.54
N PRO A 18 -15.06 -21.89 -10.59
CA PRO A 18 -15.76 -20.64 -10.84
C PRO A 18 -16.00 -20.41 -12.34
N ASP A 19 -16.76 -19.38 -12.68
CA ASP A 19 -16.99 -18.96 -14.08
C ASP A 19 -15.75 -18.32 -14.75
N ARG A 20 -14.79 -17.84 -13.95
CA ARG A 20 -13.42 -17.47 -14.35
C ARG A 20 -12.51 -17.45 -13.13
N ILE A 21 -11.20 -17.39 -13.34
CA ILE A 21 -10.20 -17.20 -12.27
C ILE A 21 -10.52 -15.87 -11.53
N PRO A 22 -10.69 -15.89 -10.19
CA PRO A 22 -10.85 -14.67 -9.39
C PRO A 22 -9.59 -13.80 -9.46
N ILE A 23 -9.76 -12.47 -9.50
CA ILE A 23 -8.66 -11.50 -9.56
C ILE A 23 -8.58 -10.77 -8.22
N ASP A 24 -7.45 -10.91 -7.53
CA ASP A 24 -7.10 -10.08 -6.37
C ASP A 24 -6.10 -9.00 -6.78
N CYS A 25 -6.41 -7.74 -6.49
CA CYS A 25 -5.50 -6.61 -6.71
C CYS A 25 -5.92 -5.40 -5.86
N GLY A 26 -4.95 -4.55 -5.50
CA GLY A 26 -5.22 -3.28 -4.81
C GLY A 26 -5.16 -3.37 -3.29
N GLY A 27 -4.60 -4.45 -2.75
CA GLY A 27 -4.13 -4.49 -1.37
C GLY A 27 -2.72 -3.92 -1.21
N GLU A 28 -2.23 -3.94 0.02
CA GLU A 28 -0.87 -3.55 0.38
C GLU A 28 0.17 -4.41 -0.34
N ILE A 29 0.00 -5.74 -0.29
CA ILE A 29 0.91 -6.71 -0.93
C ILE A 29 0.43 -7.11 -2.34
N SER A 30 -0.88 -7.29 -2.53
CA SER A 30 -1.47 -7.58 -3.85
C SER A 30 -1.67 -6.32 -4.71
N GLY A 31 -0.91 -5.27 -4.43
CA GLY A 31 -1.00 -3.98 -5.09
C GLY A 31 -0.18 -3.89 -6.38
N ILE A 32 0.09 -2.64 -6.77
CA ILE A 32 0.92 -2.32 -7.93
C ILE A 32 1.84 -1.15 -7.59
N CYS A 33 3.12 -1.27 -7.94
CA CYS A 33 4.07 -0.19 -7.75
C CYS A 33 3.75 1.01 -8.64
N TYR A 34 4.00 2.22 -8.15
CA TYR A 34 3.56 3.45 -8.81
C TYR A 34 3.99 3.61 -10.27
N LYS A 35 5.21 3.21 -10.64
CA LYS A 35 5.66 3.29 -12.04
C LYS A 35 4.89 2.33 -12.94
N ALA A 36 4.58 1.13 -12.44
CA ALA A 36 3.78 0.16 -13.18
C ALA A 36 2.33 0.66 -13.31
N TYR A 37 1.78 1.25 -12.25
CA TYR A 37 0.46 1.88 -12.28
C TYR A 37 0.39 3.02 -13.30
N ASP A 38 1.34 3.96 -13.29
CA ASP A 38 1.38 5.08 -14.24
C ASP A 38 1.41 4.59 -15.69
N ASN A 39 2.22 3.57 -15.97
CA ASN A 39 2.31 2.95 -17.28
C ASN A 39 1.00 2.26 -17.66
N LEU A 40 0.36 1.56 -16.72
CA LEU A 40 -0.91 0.88 -16.93
C LEU A 40 -2.00 1.88 -17.31
N VAL A 41 -2.22 2.93 -16.51
CA VAL A 41 -3.30 3.90 -16.76
C VAL A 41 -3.08 4.66 -18.06
N LYS A 42 -1.82 5.00 -18.39
CA LYS A 42 -1.47 5.58 -19.69
C LYS A 42 -1.81 4.62 -20.84
N LYS A 43 -1.46 3.34 -20.71
CA LYS A 43 -1.70 2.33 -21.75
C LYS A 43 -3.18 2.09 -22.00
N VAL A 44 -4.03 2.15 -20.97
CA VAL A 44 -5.47 1.88 -21.08
C VAL A 44 -6.34 3.15 -21.17
N GLY A 45 -5.72 4.32 -21.37
CA GLY A 45 -6.41 5.59 -21.59
C GLY A 45 -7.15 6.15 -20.37
N ILE A 46 -6.73 5.80 -19.16
CA ILE A 46 -7.29 6.35 -17.92
C ILE A 46 -6.47 7.58 -17.51
N LYS A 47 -7.16 8.71 -17.27
CA LYS A 47 -6.53 9.88 -16.66
C LYS A 47 -6.00 9.53 -15.26
N PRO A 48 -4.71 9.77 -14.97
CA PRO A 48 -4.15 9.57 -13.64
C PRO A 48 -4.95 10.38 -12.61
N ALA A 49 -5.28 9.76 -11.49
CA ALA A 49 -5.72 10.49 -10.31
C ALA A 49 -4.50 11.02 -9.57
N GLU A 50 -4.72 11.90 -8.58
CA GLU A 50 -3.70 12.18 -7.57
C GLU A 50 -3.24 10.86 -6.94
N ARG A 51 -1.91 10.71 -6.81
CA ARG A 51 -1.33 9.48 -6.29
C ARG A 51 -1.51 9.43 -4.78
N LYS A 52 -2.19 8.39 -4.32
CA LYS A 52 -2.22 7.96 -2.93
C LYS A 52 -1.37 6.72 -2.76
N TRP A 53 -0.74 6.58 -1.61
CA TRP A 53 0.11 5.43 -1.30
C TRP A 53 -0.69 4.42 -0.49
N ALA A 54 -0.70 3.18 -0.97
CA ALA A 54 -1.10 2.01 -0.19
C ALA A 54 0.03 1.63 0.77
N ASP A 55 1.26 1.68 0.26
CA ASP A 55 2.48 1.55 1.03
C ASP A 55 3.55 2.41 0.34
N ILE A 56 4.00 3.45 1.03
CA ILE A 56 5.03 4.34 0.52
C ILE A 56 6.40 3.66 0.42
N VAL A 57 6.71 2.71 1.31
CA VAL A 57 8.01 2.05 1.40
C VAL A 57 8.25 1.21 0.15
N THR A 58 7.30 0.32 -0.18
CA THR A 58 7.34 -0.46 -1.42
C THR A 58 6.87 0.34 -2.65
N GLY A 59 6.35 1.55 -2.44
CA GLY A 59 5.81 2.39 -3.50
C GLY A 59 4.54 1.82 -4.15
N ALA A 60 3.78 1.01 -3.41
CA ALA A 60 2.47 0.54 -3.81
C ALA A 60 1.45 1.68 -3.80
N VAL A 61 0.62 1.74 -4.85
CA VAL A 61 -0.40 2.78 -5.00
C VAL A 61 -1.73 2.30 -4.45
N ASP A 62 -2.44 3.20 -3.76
CA ASP A 62 -3.87 3.02 -3.48
C ASP A 62 -4.64 3.20 -4.79
N ILE A 63 -5.03 2.07 -5.37
CA ILE A 63 -5.58 2.00 -6.74
C ILE A 63 -7.00 2.56 -6.73
N PRO A 64 -7.31 3.59 -7.54
CA PRO A 64 -8.65 4.16 -7.58
C PRO A 64 -9.71 3.13 -8.01
N GLU A 65 -10.89 3.18 -7.38
CA GLU A 65 -12.00 2.25 -7.62
C GLU A 65 -12.36 2.08 -9.10
N LYS A 66 -12.28 3.15 -9.90
CA LYS A 66 -12.53 3.12 -11.34
C LYS A 66 -11.58 2.17 -12.09
N VAL A 67 -10.33 2.05 -11.62
CA VAL A 67 -9.32 1.18 -12.21
C VAL A 67 -9.59 -0.26 -11.79
N LEU A 68 -9.83 -0.51 -10.50
CA LEU A 68 -10.20 -1.84 -9.99
C LEU A 68 -11.43 -2.41 -10.70
N LYS A 69 -12.46 -1.59 -10.92
CA LYS A 69 -13.66 -1.97 -11.70
C LYS A 69 -13.34 -2.28 -13.16
N LYS A 70 -12.49 -1.49 -13.82
CA LYS A 70 -12.11 -1.72 -15.23
C LYS A 70 -11.41 -3.07 -15.44
N PHE A 71 -10.61 -3.51 -14.46
CA PHE A 71 -9.93 -4.80 -14.49
C PHE A 71 -10.71 -5.93 -13.83
N HIS A 72 -11.97 -5.71 -13.45
CA HIS A 72 -12.83 -6.71 -12.84
C HIS A 72 -12.25 -7.37 -11.59
N VAL A 73 -11.52 -6.60 -10.77
CA VAL A 73 -10.95 -7.06 -9.50
C VAL A 73 -12.08 -7.48 -8.56
N ASP A 74 -11.98 -8.69 -8.02
CA ASP A 74 -13.03 -9.38 -7.25
C ASP A 74 -12.97 -9.10 -5.75
N THR A 75 -11.90 -8.48 -5.27
CA THR A 75 -11.64 -8.18 -3.87
C THR A 75 -11.53 -6.68 -3.63
N ARG A 76 -11.73 -6.25 -2.39
CA ARG A 76 -11.36 -4.91 -1.92
C ARG A 76 -10.62 -5.07 -0.61
N TYR A 77 -9.46 -4.43 -0.52
CA TYR A 77 -8.66 -4.48 0.69
C TYR A 77 -9.34 -3.70 1.80
N ILE A 78 -9.31 -4.25 3.01
CA ILE A 78 -9.76 -3.55 4.21
C ILE A 78 -8.51 -2.98 4.86
N TRP A 79 -8.39 -1.66 4.85
CA TRP A 79 -7.29 -0.96 5.47
C TRP A 79 -7.48 -0.93 6.98
N GLN A 80 -6.43 -1.25 7.72
CA GLN A 80 -6.40 -1.00 9.16
C GLN A 80 -6.38 0.52 9.37
N LYS A 81 -7.13 1.00 10.35
CA LYS A 81 -6.99 2.38 10.80
C LYS A 81 -5.66 2.46 11.52
N PHE A 82 -4.83 3.41 11.14
CA PHE A 82 -3.59 3.65 11.82
C PHE A 82 -3.82 4.66 12.95
N ALA A 83 -3.18 4.43 14.10
CA ALA A 83 -2.16 5.38 14.48
C ALA A 83 -2.58 6.85 14.58
N ASN A 84 -1.81 7.62 13.83
CA ASN A 84 -2.05 9.01 13.54
C ASN A 84 -2.43 9.18 12.07
N ASP A 85 -2.95 10.36 11.72
CA ASP A 85 -3.14 10.74 10.31
C ASP A 85 -1.82 10.53 9.57
N HIS A 86 -1.90 9.60 8.63
CA HIS A 86 -0.82 8.70 8.27
C HIS A 86 0.16 9.28 7.25
N ASP A 87 0.23 10.61 7.24
CA ASP A 87 1.01 11.30 6.26
C ASP A 87 2.49 11.18 6.64
N PRO A 88 3.31 10.53 5.79
CA PRO A 88 4.74 10.44 6.02
C PRO A 88 5.29 11.84 6.27
N GLN A 89 6.00 12.03 7.39
CA GLN A 89 6.60 13.31 7.70
C GLN A 89 7.81 13.52 6.79
N TRP A 90 7.58 14.10 5.62
CA TRP A 90 8.62 14.36 4.63
C TRP A 90 9.70 15.27 5.21
N ARG A 91 10.96 14.81 5.18
CA ARG A 91 12.13 15.53 5.71
C ARG A 91 13.03 16.12 4.61
N GLY A 92 12.54 16.18 3.36
CA GLY A 92 13.32 16.55 2.19
C GLY A 92 14.25 15.40 1.72
N ASN A 93 15.03 15.62 0.65
CA ASN A 93 15.98 14.63 0.11
C ASN A 93 15.40 13.22 -0.14
N ASN A 94 14.15 13.13 -0.60
CA ASN A 94 13.42 11.87 -0.76
C ASN A 94 13.45 10.99 0.51
N SER A 95 13.26 11.58 1.67
CA SER A 95 13.18 10.89 2.95
C SER A 95 11.94 11.28 3.73
N PHE A 96 11.46 10.37 4.57
CA PHE A 96 10.37 10.62 5.49
C PHE A 96 10.62 9.91 6.81
N VAL A 97 9.88 10.32 7.83
CA VAL A 97 9.83 9.67 9.14
C VAL A 97 8.42 9.15 9.36
N ASP A 98 8.30 7.89 9.78
CA ASP A 98 7.01 7.29 10.11
C ASP A 98 6.54 7.67 11.54
N GLU A 99 5.36 7.19 11.92
CA GLU A 99 4.78 7.47 13.24
C GLU A 99 5.63 6.96 14.41
N TRP A 100 6.46 5.93 14.18
CA TRP A 100 7.36 5.35 15.18
C TRP A 100 8.69 6.10 15.28
N GLY A 101 8.89 7.14 14.47
CA GLY A 101 10.14 7.88 14.41
C GLY A 101 11.22 7.21 13.54
N VAL A 102 10.88 6.14 12.82
CA VAL A 102 11.81 5.45 11.91
C VAL A 102 11.99 6.29 10.67
N ARG A 103 13.25 6.51 10.27
CA ARG A 103 13.59 7.27 9.08
C ARG A 103 13.83 6.35 7.90
N TYR A 104 13.18 6.70 6.79
CA TYR A 104 13.36 6.06 5.50
C TYR A 104 13.92 7.04 4.49
N ILE A 105 14.78 6.56 3.61
CA ILE A 105 15.33 7.32 2.48
C ILE A 105 15.08 6.56 1.19
N LYS A 106 14.87 7.25 0.08
CA LYS A 106 14.88 6.64 -1.25
C LYS A 106 16.23 6.88 -1.92
N PRO A 107 17.12 5.87 -1.95
CA PRO A 107 18.41 6.00 -2.62
C PRO A 107 18.24 6.36 -4.09
N LYS A 108 19.28 6.99 -4.66
CA LYS A 108 19.34 7.24 -6.10
C LYS A 108 19.23 5.91 -6.85
N ASN A 109 18.40 5.87 -7.88
CA ASN A 109 18.10 4.69 -8.69
C ASN A 109 17.36 3.54 -7.97
N CYS A 110 16.91 3.71 -6.73
CA CYS A 110 16.03 2.76 -6.08
C CYS A 110 14.55 3.04 -6.42
N TYR A 111 13.74 1.99 -6.50
CA TYR A 111 12.29 2.09 -6.67
C TYR A 111 11.58 2.26 -5.32
N TYR A 112 12.21 1.77 -4.25
CA TYR A 112 11.69 1.67 -2.89
C TYR A 112 12.33 2.70 -1.97
N PHE A 113 11.67 2.95 -0.84
CA PHE A 113 12.33 3.57 0.29
C PHE A 113 12.99 2.48 1.13
N GLU A 114 14.20 2.76 1.57
CA GLU A 114 15.00 1.89 2.41
C GLU A 114 15.02 2.46 3.83
N PHE A 115 15.08 1.55 4.79
CA PHE A 115 15.36 1.90 6.18
C PHE A 115 16.71 2.61 6.27
N GLU A 116 16.75 3.75 6.97
CA GLU A 116 18.00 4.46 7.24
C GLU A 116 18.40 4.33 8.72
N ASN A 117 17.51 4.70 9.64
CA ASN A 117 17.75 4.63 11.08
C ASN A 117 16.44 4.62 11.88
N HIS A 118 16.58 4.41 13.19
CA HIS A 118 15.47 4.37 14.14
C HIS A 118 15.82 5.23 15.37
N PRO A 119 14.83 5.75 16.12
CA PRO A 119 15.07 6.72 17.19
C PRO A 119 15.74 6.11 18.44
N PHE A 120 15.86 4.78 18.48
CA PHE A 120 16.34 4.04 19.65
C PHE A 120 17.76 3.48 19.49
N GLU A 121 18.53 3.91 18.49
CA GLU A 121 19.90 3.42 18.24
C GLU A 121 20.79 3.49 19.50
N LYS A 122 20.57 4.50 20.35
CA LYS A 122 21.33 4.73 21.59
C LYS A 122 20.45 4.76 22.84
N ALA A 123 19.19 4.33 22.74
CA ALA A 123 18.24 4.41 23.85
C ALA A 123 18.50 3.33 24.89
N LYS A 124 18.25 3.67 26.16
CA LYS A 124 18.16 2.73 27.29
C LYS A 124 16.71 2.36 27.52
N ILE A 125 16.46 1.25 28.20
CA ILE A 125 15.11 0.78 28.56
C ILE A 125 14.27 1.87 29.26
N ASN A 126 14.89 2.69 30.11
CA ASN A 126 14.18 3.77 30.81
C ASN A 126 13.74 4.92 29.88
N ASP A 127 14.37 5.09 28.72
CA ASP A 127 14.00 6.14 27.76
C ASP A 127 12.66 5.82 27.07
N LEU A 128 12.31 4.53 26.97
CA LEU A 128 11.03 4.07 26.43
C LEU A 128 9.82 4.62 27.21
N LYS A 129 9.98 4.89 28.51
CA LYS A 129 8.92 5.45 29.36
C LYS A 129 8.61 6.93 29.05
N LYS A 130 9.55 7.62 28.41
CA LYS A 130 9.43 9.05 28.04
C LYS A 130 9.10 9.24 26.57
N TRP A 131 9.03 8.16 25.81
CA TRP A 131 8.76 8.22 24.39
C TRP A 131 7.29 8.57 24.14
N ASN A 132 7.06 9.43 23.15
CA ASN A 132 5.72 9.75 22.68
C ASN A 132 5.27 8.64 21.73
N TRP A 133 4.68 7.59 22.31
CA TRP A 133 4.15 6.47 21.53
C TRP A 133 2.97 6.92 20.67
N PRO A 134 2.83 6.39 19.43
CA PRO A 134 1.63 6.60 18.63
C PRO A 134 0.37 6.13 19.36
N ASP A 135 -0.74 6.87 19.23
CA ASP A 135 -2.04 6.53 19.83
C ASP A 135 -2.87 5.71 18.83
N THR A 136 -2.83 4.37 18.95
CA THR A 136 -3.45 3.41 18.00
C THR A 136 -4.95 3.22 18.19
#